data_AF-A0A1C6LE70-F1
#
_entry.id   AF-A0A1C6LE70-F1
#
_cell.length_a   1.000
_cell.length_b   1.000
_cell.length_c   1.000
_cell.angle_alpha   90.00
_cell.angle_beta   90.00
_cell.angle_gamma   90.00
#
_symmetry.space_group_name_H-M   'P 1'
#
loop_
_entity.id
_entity.type
_entity.pdbx_description
1 polymer ?
#
loop_
_entity_poly.entity_id
_entity_poly.type
_entity_poly.pdbx_seq_one_letter_code
_entity_poly.pdbx_strand_id
1 'polypeptide(L)'
;MPYNHDHGYGQDHPHGERFEDGPRHPHGPSPSPRRGPSRGGAGGGGIPDGLLLSVLALLLGTTVLTWTATGIAGLLAHGSWPEGVSFTRTPMAVRDLAADPKDLAGAWPQVNPSQLSGYGLFWGLLIGQLLILAVLTVFAVGTVTRARAVRAARRARGDAARAAEASEPDTHVRTRTSRKPTPPGEFTEPVTASPTQPTPATAPLAARLGKPAQNHADGADSDDRDDLAATTRVQDAPGAVLVATVDPALWRATKDSRAKLGPVHLFDPGQLCDTPDRLRWSPHHGCSDRATAAARATALLAPLRPSRPIDAEMHSAAETLLRSWLHAAALDDRPFREVHRWAHAKTAPTDPVQTLRTHPKASPGVAGELEATLTGHPERRRHAMELVRRVLSPLSQLHIRNACTASRADRIALESFIDETGTLYVVGDDPELMPILNALAQSVAEHGRRMAARSSPGRLGPPLTTILQLPV
;
A
#
# COMPACT_ATOMS: atom_id res chain seq x y z
N MET A 1 67.79 -35.32 6.73
CA MET A 1 68.65 -35.89 5.66
C MET A 1 68.86 -37.37 5.96
N PRO A 2 68.92 -38.26 4.96
CA PRO A 2 68.96 -38.02 3.51
C PRO A 2 67.64 -38.41 2.81
N TYR A 3 67.20 -37.79 1.70
CA TYR A 3 67.78 -37.54 0.36
C TYR A 3 67.62 -38.70 -0.64
N ASN A 4 66.79 -38.46 -1.66
CA ASN A 4 67.02 -38.74 -3.09
C ASN A 4 65.89 -37.97 -3.84
N HIS A 5 66.08 -36.95 -4.69
CA HIS A 5 66.85 -36.84 -5.95
C HIS A 5 66.55 -38.03 -6.89
N ASP A 6 66.14 -37.88 -8.15
CA ASP A 6 66.41 -36.79 -9.09
C ASP A 6 65.56 -36.87 -10.37
N HIS A 7 65.47 -35.71 -11.05
CA HIS A 7 65.40 -35.44 -12.52
C HIS A 7 64.46 -36.23 -13.46
N GLY A 8 63.83 -35.66 -14.49
CA GLY A 8 63.96 -34.34 -15.13
C GLY A 8 63.42 -34.38 -16.58
N TYR A 9 62.99 -33.20 -17.05
CA TYR A 9 62.95 -32.68 -18.44
C TYR A 9 62.21 -33.38 -19.60
N GLY A 10 61.50 -32.53 -20.37
CA GLY A 10 61.16 -32.78 -21.78
C GLY A 10 60.00 -31.93 -22.32
N GLN A 11 60.28 -30.68 -22.72
CA GLN A 11 59.44 -29.89 -23.64
C GLN A 11 59.53 -30.46 -25.07
N ASP A 12 58.46 -30.36 -25.87
CA ASP A 12 58.44 -29.60 -27.14
C ASP A 12 57.13 -29.75 -27.95
N HIS A 13 56.75 -28.66 -28.62
CA HIS A 13 55.56 -28.41 -29.45
C HIS A 13 55.72 -28.93 -30.92
N PRO A 14 55.02 -28.41 -31.95
CA PRO A 14 53.73 -28.89 -32.49
C PRO A 14 53.82 -29.27 -33.99
N HIS A 15 52.79 -29.93 -34.56
CA HIS A 15 52.64 -30.06 -36.02
C HIS A 15 51.22 -29.76 -36.48
N GLY A 16 51.12 -28.98 -37.55
CA GLY A 16 49.88 -28.60 -38.23
C GLY A 16 49.66 -29.27 -39.59
N GLU A 17 48.52 -28.88 -40.17
CA GLU A 17 48.05 -28.93 -41.57
C GLU A 17 47.70 -30.29 -42.23
N ARG A 18 46.45 -30.41 -42.72
CA ARG A 18 46.12 -30.27 -44.16
C ARG A 18 44.63 -30.40 -44.51
N PHE A 19 44.28 -29.67 -45.57
CA PHE A 19 43.04 -29.61 -46.36
C PHE A 19 42.85 -30.83 -47.30
N GLU A 20 41.59 -31.17 -47.61
CA GLU A 20 41.01 -31.51 -48.95
C GLU A 20 39.57 -32.11 -48.77
N ASP A 21 38.74 -32.33 -49.79
CA ASP A 21 37.96 -31.46 -50.68
C ASP A 21 36.84 -32.35 -51.32
N GLY A 22 35.58 -31.88 -51.44
CA GLY A 22 34.49 -32.43 -52.32
C GLY A 22 33.79 -33.78 -51.98
N PRO A 23 32.53 -34.07 -52.45
CA PRO A 23 31.94 -33.69 -53.75
C PRO A 23 30.49 -33.12 -53.76
N ARG A 24 30.11 -32.59 -54.94
CA ARG A 24 28.88 -31.85 -55.36
C ARG A 24 27.73 -32.77 -55.84
N HIS A 25 26.43 -32.45 -55.64
CA HIS A 25 25.43 -31.84 -56.57
C HIS A 25 23.99 -32.24 -56.10
N PRO A 26 22.84 -31.72 -56.62
CA PRO A 26 22.55 -30.59 -57.53
C PRO A 26 21.42 -29.62 -57.05
N HIS A 27 21.16 -28.60 -57.89
CA HIS A 27 20.27 -27.45 -57.74
C HIS A 27 18.75 -27.69 -57.60
N GLY A 28 18.07 -26.79 -56.86
CA GLY A 28 16.63 -26.54 -56.87
C GLY A 28 16.32 -25.07 -56.51
N PRO A 29 15.19 -24.49 -56.97
CA PRO A 29 15.08 -23.07 -57.31
C PRO A 29 14.71 -22.14 -56.15
N SER A 30 15.19 -20.89 -56.22
CA SER A 30 14.93 -19.80 -55.28
C SER A 30 13.47 -19.30 -55.31
N PRO A 31 12.90 -18.96 -54.14
CA PRO A 31 11.89 -17.92 -54.03
C PRO A 31 12.34 -16.77 -53.10
N SER A 32 12.04 -15.56 -53.58
CA SER A 32 12.18 -14.21 -53.01
C SER A 32 11.98 -14.05 -51.48
N PRO A 33 12.72 -13.15 -50.83
CA PRO A 33 12.47 -12.77 -49.43
C PRO A 33 11.28 -11.79 -49.33
N ARG A 34 10.28 -12.15 -48.52
CA ARG A 34 9.15 -11.27 -48.15
C ARG A 34 9.60 -10.18 -47.16
N ARG A 35 9.45 -8.93 -47.62
CA ARG A 35 9.18 -7.67 -46.90
C ARG A 35 9.34 -7.67 -45.37
N GLY A 36 10.43 -7.06 -44.90
CA GLY A 36 10.44 -6.31 -43.64
C GLY A 36 9.81 -4.91 -43.85
N PRO A 37 9.24 -4.28 -42.81
CA PRO A 37 8.59 -2.99 -42.93
C PRO A 37 9.63 -1.88 -43.17
N SER A 38 9.49 -1.23 -44.32
CA SER A 38 10.20 -0.04 -44.76
C SER A 38 9.95 1.13 -43.80
N ARG A 39 10.93 1.48 -42.97
CA ARG A 39 11.11 2.83 -42.42
C ARG A 39 12.00 3.61 -43.38
N GLY A 40 11.39 4.16 -44.42
CA GLY A 40 11.96 5.20 -45.27
C GLY A 40 11.20 6.50 -45.03
N GLY A 41 11.91 7.55 -44.63
CA GLY A 41 11.33 8.88 -44.42
C GLY A 41 12.21 9.79 -43.58
N ALA A 42 13.44 10.01 -44.01
CA ALA A 42 14.21 11.18 -43.57
C ALA A 42 13.50 12.44 -44.07
N GLY A 43 13.17 13.35 -43.15
CA GLY A 43 12.60 14.66 -43.45
C GLY A 43 13.01 15.67 -42.39
N GLY A 44 13.81 16.64 -42.80
CA GLY A 44 13.92 18.01 -42.27
C GLY A 44 14.11 18.21 -40.76
N GLY A 45 15.30 18.67 -40.35
CA GLY A 45 15.52 19.27 -39.04
C GLY A 45 14.70 20.56 -38.87
N GLY A 46 13.45 20.43 -38.42
CA GLY A 46 12.67 21.51 -37.84
C GLY A 46 12.82 21.50 -36.31
N ILE A 47 12.76 22.67 -35.69
CA ILE A 47 12.61 22.79 -34.24
C ILE A 47 11.37 21.96 -33.87
N PRO A 48 11.45 21.02 -32.92
CA PRO A 48 10.30 20.18 -32.59
C PRO A 48 9.12 21.07 -32.18
N ASP A 49 7.96 20.86 -32.80
CA ASP A 49 6.74 21.66 -32.54
C ASP A 49 6.38 21.69 -31.05
N GLY A 50 6.73 20.64 -30.30
CA GLY A 50 6.58 20.59 -28.85
C GLY A 50 7.45 21.60 -28.08
N LEU A 51 8.63 21.95 -28.60
CA LEU A 51 9.50 22.97 -28.01
C LEU A 51 8.99 24.38 -28.34
N LEU A 52 8.44 24.60 -29.54
CA LEU A 52 7.79 25.88 -29.86
C LEU A 52 6.55 26.11 -29.00
N LEU A 53 5.71 25.09 -28.81
CA LEU A 53 4.52 25.17 -27.97
C LEU A 53 4.85 25.35 -26.48
N SER A 54 5.90 24.68 -25.98
CA SER A 54 6.29 24.84 -24.58
C SER A 54 6.89 26.22 -24.29
N VAL A 55 7.69 26.76 -25.21
CA VAL A 55 8.22 28.13 -25.12
C VAL A 55 7.09 29.15 -25.19
N LEU A 56 6.13 28.98 -26.11
CA LEU A 56 4.98 29.88 -26.20
C LEU A 56 4.11 29.84 -24.94
N ALA A 57 3.84 28.64 -24.40
CA ALA A 57 3.09 28.47 -23.17
C ALA A 57 3.81 29.06 -21.95
N LEU A 58 5.15 28.94 -21.90
CA LEU A 58 5.97 29.54 -20.85
C LEU A 58 5.88 31.07 -20.92
N LEU A 59 6.06 31.66 -22.10
CA LEU A 59 6.00 33.10 -22.29
C LEU A 59 4.62 33.66 -21.92
N LEU A 60 3.53 32.99 -22.35
CA LEU A 60 2.18 33.40 -22.01
C LEU A 60 1.91 33.24 -20.51
N GLY A 61 2.34 32.13 -19.90
CA GLY A 61 2.16 31.85 -18.49
C GLY A 61 2.88 32.87 -17.60
N THR A 62 4.15 33.16 -17.90
CA THR A 62 4.94 34.17 -17.17
C THR A 62 4.32 35.57 -17.32
N THR A 63 3.76 35.89 -18.49
CA THR A 63 3.05 37.15 -18.73
C THR A 63 1.78 37.26 -17.88
N VAL A 64 0.96 36.21 -17.84
CA VAL A 64 -0.26 36.19 -17.00
C VAL A 64 0.09 36.28 -15.52
N LEU A 65 1.06 35.47 -15.05
CA LEU A 65 1.49 35.44 -13.65
C LEU A 65 2.04 36.79 -13.18
N THR A 66 2.81 37.47 -14.02
CA THR A 66 3.37 38.78 -13.66
C THR A 66 2.30 39.86 -13.60
N TRP A 67 1.31 39.81 -14.50
CA TRP A 67 0.16 40.71 -14.49
C TRP A 67 -0.71 40.51 -13.24
N THR A 68 -1.06 39.24 -12.92
CA THR A 68 -1.86 38.91 -11.74
C THR A 68 -1.12 39.20 -10.44
N ALA A 69 0.18 38.92 -10.36
CA ALA A 69 0.99 39.26 -9.19
C ALA A 69 1.05 40.77 -8.96
N THR A 70 1.26 41.57 -10.00
CA THR A 70 1.31 43.05 -9.90
C THR A 70 -0.03 43.62 -9.42
N GLY A 71 -1.14 43.17 -10.02
CA GLY A 71 -2.47 43.67 -9.67
C GLY A 71 -2.93 43.26 -8.27
N ILE A 72 -2.70 42.00 -7.86
CA ILE A 72 -3.02 41.51 -6.51
C ILE A 72 -2.13 42.19 -5.47
N ALA A 73 -0.85 42.45 -5.77
CA ALA A 73 0.04 43.13 -4.85
C ALA A 73 -0.40 44.59 -4.61
N GLY A 74 -0.81 45.30 -5.67
CA GLY A 74 -1.39 46.64 -5.55
C GLY A 74 -2.70 46.65 -4.76
N LEU A 75 -3.58 45.68 -5.02
CA LEU A 75 -4.84 45.50 -4.28
C LEU A 75 -4.61 45.26 -2.78
N LEU A 76 -3.63 44.42 -2.42
CA LEU A 76 -3.31 44.12 -1.02
C LEU A 76 -2.58 45.26 -0.31
N ALA A 77 -1.75 46.02 -1.03
CA ALA A 77 -0.99 47.13 -0.44
C ALA A 77 -1.83 48.40 -0.26
N HIS A 78 -2.71 48.70 -1.22
CA HIS A 78 -3.37 50.01 -1.32
C HIS A 78 -4.90 49.91 -1.42
N GLY A 79 -5.47 48.70 -1.32
CA GLY A 79 -6.92 48.47 -1.28
C GLY A 79 -7.64 48.64 -2.62
N SER A 80 -6.92 48.91 -3.71
CA SER A 80 -7.47 49.10 -5.06
C SER A 80 -6.57 48.48 -6.11
N TRP A 81 -7.15 48.06 -7.23
CA TRP A 81 -6.37 47.56 -8.36
C TRP A 81 -5.64 48.73 -9.05
N PRO A 82 -4.32 48.67 -9.27
CA PRO A 82 -3.58 49.79 -9.83
C PRO A 82 -4.05 50.18 -11.23
N GLU A 83 -4.27 51.47 -11.44
CA GLU A 83 -4.64 52.00 -12.75
C GLU A 83 -3.39 52.07 -13.65
N GLY A 84 -3.48 51.50 -14.86
CA GLY A 84 -2.36 51.45 -15.82
C GLY A 84 -1.61 50.13 -15.93
N VAL A 85 -1.93 49.12 -15.11
CA VAL A 85 -1.40 47.74 -15.25
C VAL A 85 -2.12 47.04 -16.41
N SER A 86 -1.61 47.24 -17.63
CA SER A 86 -2.18 46.62 -18.84
C SER A 86 -1.54 45.27 -19.16
N PHE A 87 -2.38 44.28 -19.49
CA PHE A 87 -1.92 42.95 -19.91
C PHE A 87 -0.98 42.99 -21.12
N THR A 88 -1.20 43.95 -22.03
CA THR A 88 -0.42 44.15 -23.26
C THR A 88 1.01 44.61 -23.02
N ARG A 89 1.31 45.25 -21.87
CA ARG A 89 2.68 45.72 -21.54
C ARG A 89 3.45 44.77 -20.64
N THR A 90 2.79 43.77 -20.07
CA THR A 90 3.43 42.83 -19.15
C THR A 90 4.68 42.14 -19.71
N PRO A 91 4.81 41.79 -21.02
CA PRO A 91 6.05 41.23 -21.54
C PRO A 91 7.27 42.16 -21.43
N MET A 92 7.06 43.48 -21.55
CA MET A 92 8.12 44.48 -21.34
C MET A 92 8.45 44.59 -19.84
N ALA A 93 7.43 44.63 -18.99
CA ALA A 93 7.62 44.65 -17.54
C ALA A 93 8.37 43.41 -17.02
N VAL A 94 8.10 42.21 -17.57
CA VAL A 94 8.83 40.97 -17.27
C VAL A 94 10.32 41.11 -17.63
N ARG A 95 10.62 41.72 -18.78
CA ARG A 95 11.99 41.96 -19.21
C ARG A 95 12.70 42.95 -18.29
N ASP A 96 12.04 44.03 -17.90
CA ASP A 96 12.63 45.07 -17.05
C ASP A 96 12.85 44.56 -15.62
N LEU A 97 11.92 43.77 -15.07
CA LEU A 97 12.07 43.08 -13.78
C LEU A 97 13.17 42.01 -13.80
N ALA A 98 13.46 41.41 -14.95
CA ALA A 98 14.56 40.47 -15.08
C ALA A 98 15.92 41.19 -15.06
N ALA A 99 15.98 42.45 -15.51
CA ALA A 99 17.18 43.28 -15.49
C ALA A 99 17.39 43.97 -14.13
N ASP A 100 16.32 44.50 -13.52
CA ASP A 100 16.33 45.04 -12.16
C ASP A 100 15.16 44.47 -11.33
N PRO A 101 15.40 43.40 -10.56
CA PRO A 101 14.36 42.73 -9.78
C PRO A 101 13.72 43.58 -8.68
N LYS A 102 14.34 44.70 -8.28
CA LYS A 102 13.83 45.54 -7.19
C LYS A 102 13.04 46.74 -7.69
N ASP A 103 13.19 47.12 -8.96
CA ASP A 103 12.56 48.29 -9.54
C ASP A 103 11.20 47.99 -10.18
N LEU A 104 10.18 47.84 -9.33
CA LEU A 104 8.81 47.62 -9.78
C LEU A 104 8.21 48.86 -10.47
N ALA A 105 8.70 50.06 -10.13
CA ALA A 105 8.24 51.32 -10.74
C ALA A 105 8.82 51.50 -12.16
N GLY A 106 10.08 51.12 -12.37
CA GLY A 106 10.70 51.06 -13.69
C GLY A 106 10.03 50.08 -14.63
N ALA A 107 9.52 48.95 -14.10
CA ALA A 107 8.78 47.96 -14.87
C ALA A 107 7.37 48.42 -15.31
N TRP A 108 6.77 49.40 -14.61
CA TRP A 108 5.44 49.92 -14.88
C TRP A 108 5.43 51.47 -14.93
N PRO A 109 6.09 52.08 -15.92
CA PRO A 109 6.33 53.53 -15.95
C PRO A 109 5.05 54.38 -16.13
N GLN A 110 3.92 53.76 -16.45
CA GLN A 110 2.62 54.43 -16.62
C GLN A 110 1.75 54.38 -15.36
N VAL A 111 2.15 53.61 -14.35
CA VAL A 111 1.44 53.48 -13.08
C VAL A 111 2.04 54.48 -12.10
N ASN A 112 1.20 55.18 -11.35
CA ASN A 112 1.69 56.07 -10.31
C ASN A 112 2.46 55.25 -9.25
N PRO A 113 3.75 55.57 -8.95
CA PRO A 113 4.55 54.77 -8.01
C PRO A 113 3.92 54.61 -6.63
N SER A 114 3.03 55.53 -6.22
CA SER A 114 2.29 55.44 -4.95
C SER A 114 1.25 54.31 -4.92
N GLN A 115 0.87 53.74 -6.07
CA GLN A 115 -0.09 52.63 -6.17
C GLN A 115 0.59 51.26 -6.31
N LEU A 116 1.92 51.23 -6.41
CA LEU A 116 2.68 49.99 -6.52
C LEU A 116 3.05 49.48 -5.12
N SER A 117 2.98 48.16 -4.93
CA SER A 117 3.43 47.52 -3.70
C SER A 117 4.96 47.53 -3.59
N GLY A 118 5.50 47.35 -2.38
CA GLY A 118 6.92 47.03 -2.23
C GLY A 118 7.31 45.74 -2.96
N TYR A 119 8.54 45.69 -3.49
CA TYR A 119 9.05 44.56 -4.30
C TYR A 119 8.88 43.20 -3.61
N GLY A 120 9.01 43.13 -2.29
CA GLY A 120 8.87 41.88 -1.52
C GLY A 120 7.49 41.24 -1.61
N LEU A 121 6.41 42.04 -1.62
CA LEU A 121 5.04 41.52 -1.72
C LEU A 121 4.76 40.99 -3.12
N PHE A 122 5.22 41.72 -4.14
CA PHE A 122 5.15 41.28 -5.54
C PHE A 122 5.85 39.92 -5.74
N TRP A 123 7.10 39.79 -5.31
CA TRP A 123 7.85 38.53 -5.45
C TRP A 123 7.24 37.38 -4.65
N GLY A 124 6.71 37.66 -3.45
CA GLY A 124 6.00 36.66 -2.65
C GLY A 124 4.77 36.09 -3.37
N LEU A 125 3.96 36.95 -3.99
CA LEU A 125 2.78 36.54 -4.76
C LEU A 125 3.14 35.84 -6.06
N LEU A 126 4.17 36.32 -6.77
CA LEU A 126 4.64 35.70 -8.00
C LEU A 126 5.16 34.26 -7.75
N ILE A 127 5.99 34.09 -6.72
CA ILE A 127 6.52 32.77 -6.34
C ILE A 127 5.39 31.87 -5.83
N GLY A 128 4.46 32.41 -5.03
CA GLY A 128 3.29 31.68 -4.54
C GLY A 128 2.41 31.16 -5.67
N GLN A 129 2.10 31.99 -6.67
CA GLN A 129 1.30 31.59 -7.83
C GLN A 129 2.04 30.54 -8.68
N LEU A 130 3.36 30.68 -8.87
CA LEU A 130 4.19 29.71 -9.59
C LEU A 130 4.18 28.35 -8.88
N LEU A 131 4.30 28.31 -7.55
CA LEU A 131 4.22 27.07 -6.77
C LEU A 131 2.85 26.40 -6.89
N ILE A 132 1.75 27.17 -6.80
CA ILE A 132 0.39 26.64 -6.99
C ILE A 132 0.25 26.03 -8.39
N LEU A 133 0.69 26.74 -9.44
CA LEU A 133 0.61 26.27 -10.81
C LEU A 133 1.45 25.00 -11.03
N ALA A 134 2.65 24.92 -10.43
CA ALA A 134 3.49 23.74 -10.48
C ALA A 134 2.81 22.52 -9.82
N VAL A 135 2.22 22.70 -8.64
CA VAL A 135 1.47 21.64 -7.93
C VAL A 135 0.27 21.16 -8.75
N LEU A 136 -0.52 22.09 -9.31
CA LEU A 136 -1.67 21.77 -10.17
C LEU A 136 -1.24 21.02 -11.44
N THR A 137 -0.12 21.41 -12.05
CA THR A 137 0.40 20.75 -13.25
C THR A 137 0.84 19.32 -12.96
N VAL A 138 1.56 19.08 -11.85
CA VAL A 138 1.96 17.73 -11.41
C VAL A 138 0.72 16.87 -11.11
N PHE A 139 -0.28 17.44 -10.44
CA PHE A 139 -1.54 16.77 -10.16
C PHE A 139 -2.33 16.43 -11.44
N ALA A 140 -2.41 17.35 -12.39
CA ALA A 140 -3.08 17.13 -13.68
C ALA A 140 -2.36 16.05 -14.52
N VAL A 141 -1.03 16.06 -14.57
CA VAL A 141 -0.26 15.01 -15.26
C VAL A 141 -0.46 13.65 -14.58
N GLY A 142 -0.42 13.60 -13.24
CA GLY A 142 -0.68 12.38 -12.47
C GLY A 142 -2.09 11.80 -12.68
N THR A 143 -3.10 12.66 -12.76
CA THR A 143 -4.49 12.23 -13.01
C THR A 143 -4.72 11.79 -14.45
N VAL A 144 -4.16 12.49 -15.45
CA VAL A 144 -4.31 12.15 -16.87
C VAL A 144 -3.56 10.88 -17.24
N THR A 145 -2.34 10.68 -16.73
CA THR A 145 -1.57 9.43 -16.94
C THR A 145 -2.30 8.23 -16.34
N ARG A 146 -2.84 8.38 -15.13
CA ARG A 146 -3.67 7.36 -14.46
C ARG A 146 -4.96 7.08 -15.23
N ALA A 147 -5.64 8.10 -15.75
CA ALA A 147 -6.87 7.95 -16.54
C ALA A 147 -6.61 7.28 -17.90
N ARG A 148 -5.50 7.57 -18.57
CA ARG A 148 -5.11 6.93 -19.84
C ARG A 148 -4.75 5.46 -19.66
N ALA A 149 -4.05 5.11 -18.57
CA ALA A 149 -3.75 3.72 -18.23
C ALA A 149 -5.04 2.90 -17.98
N VAL A 150 -6.02 3.49 -17.28
CA VAL A 150 -7.34 2.87 -17.03
C VAL A 150 -8.12 2.66 -18.34
N ARG A 151 -8.09 3.64 -19.26
CA ARG A 151 -8.79 3.52 -20.56
C ARG A 151 -8.15 2.49 -21.49
N ALA A 152 -6.82 2.35 -21.45
CA ALA A 152 -6.12 1.30 -22.19
C ALA A 152 -6.45 -0.10 -21.66
N ALA A 153 -6.50 -0.27 -20.33
CA ALA A 153 -6.87 -1.54 -19.69
C ALA A 153 -8.34 -1.93 -19.94
N ARG A 154 -9.26 -0.96 -20.03
CA ARG A 154 -10.67 -1.22 -20.38
C ARG A 154 -10.85 -1.70 -21.83
N ARG A 155 -10.07 -1.17 -22.78
CA ARG A 155 -10.12 -1.60 -24.20
C ARG A 155 -9.60 -3.03 -24.37
N ALA A 156 -8.47 -3.35 -23.76
CA ALA A 156 -7.92 -4.71 -23.79
C ALA A 156 -8.88 -5.77 -23.21
N ARG A 157 -9.66 -5.40 -22.18
CA ARG A 157 -10.70 -6.28 -21.60
C ARG A 157 -11.94 -6.41 -22.47
N GLY A 158 -12.34 -5.35 -23.16
CA GLY A 158 -13.45 -5.40 -24.13
C GLY A 158 -13.13 -6.28 -25.34
N ASP A 159 -11.89 -6.24 -25.81
CA ASP A 159 -11.41 -7.10 -26.90
C ASP A 159 -11.29 -8.57 -26.45
N ALA A 160 -10.89 -8.82 -25.20
CA ALA A 160 -10.87 -10.16 -24.61
C ALA A 160 -12.28 -10.73 -24.37
N ALA A 161 -13.24 -9.90 -23.93
CA ALA A 161 -14.63 -10.32 -23.73
C ALA A 161 -15.32 -10.68 -25.05
N ARG A 162 -15.06 -9.93 -26.13
CA ARG A 162 -15.55 -10.27 -27.48
C ARG A 162 -14.92 -11.54 -28.04
N ALA A 163 -13.67 -11.83 -27.70
CA ALA A 163 -13.02 -13.10 -28.07
C ALA A 163 -13.60 -14.30 -27.30
N ALA A 164 -14.04 -14.08 -26.05
CA ALA A 164 -14.67 -15.11 -25.22
C ALA A 164 -16.11 -15.42 -25.68
N GLU A 165 -16.92 -14.41 -26.02
CA GLU A 165 -18.28 -14.60 -26.56
C GLU A 165 -18.31 -15.32 -27.91
N ALA A 166 -17.23 -15.24 -28.70
CA ALA A 166 -17.14 -15.94 -29.99
C ALA A 166 -16.81 -17.45 -29.86
N SER A 167 -16.56 -17.96 -28.64
CA SER A 167 -15.99 -19.30 -28.43
C SER A 167 -16.85 -20.28 -27.61
N GLU A 168 -18.07 -19.93 -27.19
CA GLU A 168 -18.94 -20.86 -26.46
C GLU A 168 -19.86 -21.67 -27.39
N PRO A 169 -19.85 -23.02 -27.34
CA PRO A 169 -20.89 -23.86 -27.93
C PRO A 169 -22.06 -24.06 -26.96
N ASP A 170 -23.27 -23.92 -27.51
CA ASP A 170 -24.55 -24.21 -26.86
C ASP A 170 -24.59 -25.60 -26.20
N THR A 171 -24.98 -25.66 -24.93
CA THR A 171 -25.74 -26.80 -24.40
C THR A 171 -26.71 -26.34 -23.31
N HIS A 172 -27.95 -26.15 -23.74
CA HIS A 172 -29.13 -26.11 -22.88
C HIS A 172 -29.38 -27.48 -22.24
N VAL A 173 -29.51 -27.55 -20.91
CA VAL A 173 -30.47 -28.47 -20.28
C VAL A 173 -31.25 -27.73 -19.20
N ARG A 174 -32.56 -27.69 -19.44
CA ARG A 174 -33.60 -27.00 -18.70
C ARG A 174 -34.24 -28.02 -17.75
N THR A 175 -34.01 -27.90 -16.44
CA THR A 175 -34.80 -28.66 -15.45
C THR A 175 -35.74 -27.70 -14.73
N ARG A 176 -37.03 -27.85 -15.07
CA ARG A 176 -38.16 -27.07 -14.60
C ARG A 176 -38.82 -27.83 -13.46
N THR A 177 -38.66 -27.39 -12.21
CA THR A 177 -39.42 -27.90 -11.06
C THR A 177 -40.57 -26.95 -10.74
N SER A 178 -41.79 -27.47 -10.89
CA SER A 178 -43.06 -26.78 -10.66
C SER A 178 -43.30 -26.48 -9.18
N ARG A 179 -43.62 -25.21 -8.90
CA ARG A 179 -44.13 -24.70 -7.61
C ARG A 179 -45.64 -24.99 -7.49
N LYS A 180 -46.08 -25.52 -6.34
CA LYS A 180 -47.50 -25.60 -5.96
C LYS A 180 -47.74 -24.78 -4.67
N PRO A 181 -48.76 -23.89 -4.61
CA PRO A 181 -49.02 -23.02 -3.46
C PRO A 181 -50.17 -23.52 -2.56
N THR A 182 -50.11 -23.23 -1.25
CA THR A 182 -51.19 -23.47 -0.25
C THR A 182 -51.11 -22.36 0.84
N PRO A 183 -52.23 -21.92 1.47
CA PRO A 183 -52.53 -20.52 1.85
C PRO A 183 -52.22 -20.10 3.32
N PRO A 184 -52.53 -18.83 3.71
CA PRO A 184 -52.09 -18.21 4.96
C PRO A 184 -52.99 -18.55 6.17
N GLY A 185 -52.36 -18.69 7.33
CA GLY A 185 -53.00 -18.90 8.64
C GLY A 185 -52.48 -17.90 9.68
N GLU A 186 -53.41 -17.47 10.52
CA GLU A 186 -53.48 -16.30 11.38
C GLU A 186 -52.72 -16.40 12.72
N PHE A 187 -52.29 -15.23 13.22
CA PHE A 187 -52.06 -14.77 14.61
C PHE A 187 -52.06 -15.76 15.80
N THR A 188 -51.02 -15.69 16.66
CA THR A 188 -51.13 -15.31 18.10
C THR A 188 -49.75 -14.94 18.71
N GLU A 189 -49.69 -13.80 19.41
CA GLU A 189 -48.67 -13.42 20.43
C GLU A 189 -48.91 -14.19 21.77
N PRO A 190 -48.25 -13.87 22.91
CA PRO A 190 -46.82 -13.72 23.22
C PRO A 190 -46.42 -14.61 24.43
N VAL A 191 -45.13 -14.94 24.61
CA VAL A 191 -44.64 -15.55 25.86
C VAL A 191 -43.41 -14.81 26.40
N THR A 192 -43.70 -13.96 27.38
CA THR A 192 -43.14 -13.86 28.74
C THR A 192 -41.61 -13.85 28.93
N ALA A 193 -41.13 -12.69 29.35
CA ALA A 193 -39.82 -12.46 29.98
C ALA A 193 -39.75 -13.01 31.41
N SER A 194 -38.57 -13.48 31.84
CA SER A 194 -38.02 -13.46 33.22
C SER A 194 -36.62 -14.14 33.25
N PRO A 195 -35.78 -13.97 34.28
CA PRO A 195 -35.05 -12.76 34.62
C PRO A 195 -33.52 -12.98 34.71
N THR A 196 -32.79 -11.87 34.65
CA THR A 196 -31.34 -11.74 34.82
C THR A 196 -30.84 -12.25 36.18
N GLN A 197 -29.73 -12.98 36.21
CA GLN A 197 -28.85 -13.07 37.39
C GLN A 197 -27.38 -12.83 37.00
N PRO A 198 -26.59 -12.14 37.85
CA PRO A 198 -25.33 -11.50 37.46
C PRO A 198 -24.09 -12.21 38.02
N THR A 199 -23.00 -12.32 37.23
CA THR A 199 -21.56 -12.29 37.66
C THR A 199 -20.63 -12.68 36.50
N PRO A 200 -19.29 -12.50 36.57
CA PRO A 200 -18.48 -11.31 36.86
C PRO A 200 -17.51 -10.99 35.70
N ALA A 201 -16.70 -9.95 35.89
CA ALA A 201 -15.76 -9.36 34.95
C ALA A 201 -14.63 -10.28 34.40
N THR A 202 -14.17 -9.89 33.19
CA THR A 202 -12.82 -10.03 32.61
C THR A 202 -12.28 -11.41 32.22
N ALA A 203 -12.26 -11.66 30.90
CA ALA A 203 -11.32 -12.58 30.25
C ALA A 203 -10.71 -11.90 29.01
N PRO A 204 -9.39 -12.03 28.75
CA PRO A 204 -8.73 -11.41 27.62
C PRO A 204 -9.18 -12.01 26.29
N LEU A 205 -9.24 -11.18 25.23
CA LEU A 205 -9.58 -11.55 23.84
C LEU A 205 -8.78 -12.76 23.31
N ALA A 206 -7.59 -13.02 23.86
CA ALA A 206 -6.77 -14.20 23.57
C ALA A 206 -7.48 -15.54 23.85
N ALA A 207 -8.41 -15.60 24.82
CA ALA A 207 -9.13 -16.83 25.17
C ALA A 207 -10.32 -17.13 24.23
N ARG A 208 -10.78 -16.16 23.43
CA ARG A 208 -11.86 -16.37 22.45
C ARG A 208 -11.35 -16.77 21.06
N LEU A 209 -10.02 -16.75 20.86
CA LEU A 209 -9.35 -17.10 19.60
C LEU A 209 -8.91 -18.58 19.54
N GLY A 210 -9.41 -19.44 20.44
CA GLY A 210 -8.86 -20.79 20.66
C GLY A 210 -9.83 -21.97 20.59
N LYS A 211 -11.02 -21.83 19.97
CA LYS A 211 -11.87 -23.00 19.71
C LYS A 211 -11.94 -23.29 18.21
N PRO A 212 -11.32 -24.37 17.72
CA PRO A 212 -11.55 -24.83 16.36
C PRO A 212 -12.98 -25.38 16.26
N ALA A 213 -13.79 -24.80 15.37
CA ALA A 213 -15.06 -25.38 14.98
C ALA A 213 -14.77 -26.54 14.00
N GLN A 214 -14.40 -27.70 14.53
CA GLN A 214 -14.49 -28.95 13.78
C GLN A 214 -15.88 -29.54 14.04
N ASN A 215 -16.73 -29.48 13.01
CA ASN A 215 -17.74 -30.50 12.70
C ASN A 215 -18.24 -30.23 11.27
N HIS A 216 -17.61 -30.89 10.30
CA HIS A 216 -18.10 -30.97 8.93
C HIS A 216 -19.08 -32.14 8.81
N ALA A 217 -20.38 -31.82 8.74
CA ALA A 217 -21.41 -32.72 8.21
C ALA A 217 -22.69 -32.01 7.69
N ASP A 218 -22.87 -30.70 7.93
CA ASP A 218 -24.03 -29.90 7.45
C ASP A 218 -23.60 -28.63 6.67
N GLY A 219 -22.51 -28.72 5.91
CA GLY A 219 -21.67 -27.58 5.47
C GLY A 219 -22.16 -26.71 4.30
N ALA A 220 -23.47 -26.57 4.07
CA ALA A 220 -23.98 -25.57 3.10
C ALA A 220 -25.00 -24.63 3.75
N ASP A 221 -25.91 -25.20 4.54
CA ASP A 221 -26.93 -24.41 5.26
C ASP A 221 -26.37 -23.73 6.52
N SER A 222 -25.23 -24.20 7.05
CA SER A 222 -24.51 -23.51 8.13
C SER A 222 -23.78 -22.26 7.64
N ASP A 223 -23.09 -22.36 6.50
CA ASP A 223 -22.24 -21.29 5.97
C ASP A 223 -23.09 -20.11 5.48
N ASP A 224 -24.17 -20.39 4.74
CA ASP A 224 -25.12 -19.36 4.30
C ASP A 224 -25.78 -18.63 5.49
N ARG A 225 -26.08 -19.35 6.58
CA ARG A 225 -26.64 -18.76 7.80
C ARG A 225 -25.62 -17.91 8.55
N ASP A 226 -24.37 -18.35 8.64
CA ASP A 226 -23.29 -17.62 9.29
C ASP A 226 -22.94 -16.33 8.53
N ASP A 227 -22.97 -16.38 7.19
CA ASP A 227 -22.73 -15.21 6.33
C ASP A 227 -23.87 -14.19 6.37
N LEU A 228 -25.13 -14.66 6.40
CA LEU A 228 -26.27 -13.78 6.61
C LEU A 228 -26.22 -13.13 8.00
N ALA A 229 -25.86 -13.89 9.04
CA ALA A 229 -25.69 -13.38 10.38
C ALA A 229 -24.52 -12.38 10.49
N ALA A 230 -23.44 -12.56 9.74
CA ALA A 230 -22.34 -11.61 9.67
C ALA A 230 -22.77 -10.31 8.98
N THR A 231 -23.50 -10.41 7.86
CA THR A 231 -24.04 -9.28 7.10
C THR A 231 -24.92 -8.40 7.99
N THR A 232 -25.90 -9.00 8.68
CA THR A 232 -26.79 -8.28 9.60
C THR A 232 -26.01 -7.62 10.74
N ARG A 233 -25.04 -8.33 11.34
CA ARG A 233 -24.18 -7.77 12.41
C ARG A 233 -23.36 -6.57 11.95
N VAL A 234 -22.85 -6.56 10.72
CA VAL A 234 -22.15 -5.38 10.16
C VAL A 234 -23.13 -4.21 10.01
N GLN A 235 -24.30 -4.46 9.43
CA GLN A 235 -25.27 -3.42 9.11
C GLN A 235 -25.87 -2.78 10.37
N ASP A 236 -26.19 -3.58 11.38
CA ASP A 236 -26.84 -3.14 12.61
C ASP A 236 -25.87 -2.57 13.65
N ALA A 237 -24.55 -2.61 13.39
CA ALA A 237 -23.56 -2.13 14.33
C ALA A 237 -23.72 -0.62 14.59
N PRO A 238 -23.95 -0.19 15.85
CA PRO A 238 -24.24 1.20 16.19
C PRO A 238 -23.00 2.11 16.15
N GLY A 239 -21.80 1.52 16.04
CA GLY A 239 -20.53 2.22 16.08
C GLY A 239 -19.57 1.76 14.98
N ALA A 240 -18.28 1.94 15.23
CA ALA A 240 -17.25 1.48 14.31
C ALA A 240 -17.25 -0.05 14.18
N VAL A 241 -16.79 -0.56 13.03
CA VAL A 241 -16.76 -2.00 12.75
C VAL A 241 -15.40 -2.43 12.23
N LEU A 242 -14.87 -3.52 12.79
CA LEU A 242 -13.75 -4.28 12.24
C LEU A 242 -14.29 -5.60 11.71
N VAL A 243 -14.16 -5.84 10.41
CA VAL A 243 -14.50 -7.10 9.76
C VAL A 243 -13.21 -7.77 9.29
N ALA A 244 -12.93 -8.98 9.76
CA ALA A 244 -11.84 -9.81 9.27
C ALA A 244 -12.45 -11.07 8.65
N THR A 245 -12.36 -11.23 7.33
CA THR A 245 -13.09 -12.28 6.61
C THR A 245 -12.31 -12.81 5.40
N VAL A 246 -12.59 -14.07 5.05
CA VAL A 246 -12.14 -14.68 3.78
C VAL A 246 -13.08 -14.33 2.63
N ASP A 247 -14.31 -13.91 2.91
CA ASP A 247 -15.35 -13.68 1.91
C ASP A 247 -15.42 -12.21 1.44
N PRO A 248 -15.07 -11.91 0.18
CA PRO A 248 -15.24 -10.57 -0.39
C PRO A 248 -16.71 -10.19 -0.62
N ALA A 249 -17.66 -11.14 -0.59
CA ALA A 249 -19.09 -10.84 -0.73
C ALA A 249 -19.64 -10.05 0.45
N LEU A 250 -19.20 -10.35 1.68
CA LEU A 250 -19.54 -9.56 2.87
C LEU A 250 -19.18 -8.08 2.71
N TRP A 251 -18.00 -7.76 2.18
CA TRP A 251 -17.61 -6.38 1.86
C TRP A 251 -18.56 -5.75 0.82
N ARG A 252 -18.82 -6.45 -0.30
CA ARG A 252 -19.73 -5.96 -1.35
C ARG A 252 -21.13 -5.68 -0.82
N ALA A 253 -21.66 -6.56 0.02
CA ALA A 253 -23.02 -6.48 0.56
C ALA A 253 -23.21 -5.36 1.58
N THR A 254 -22.14 -4.92 2.26
CA THR A 254 -22.25 -4.03 3.43
C THR A 254 -21.53 -2.70 3.30
N LYS A 255 -20.60 -2.53 2.35
CA LYS A 255 -19.82 -1.29 2.19
C LYS A 255 -20.69 -0.05 1.97
N ASP A 256 -21.76 -0.15 1.18
CA ASP A 256 -22.57 1.01 0.79
C ASP A 256 -23.51 1.46 1.90
N SER A 257 -23.96 0.54 2.77
CA SER A 257 -24.72 0.90 3.97
C SER A 257 -23.79 1.49 5.03
N ARG A 258 -22.60 0.91 5.25
CA ARG A 258 -21.60 1.43 6.18
C ARG A 258 -21.05 2.80 5.78
N ALA A 259 -20.89 3.06 4.48
CA ALA A 259 -20.44 4.36 3.97
C ALA A 259 -21.39 5.52 4.29
N LYS A 260 -22.65 5.24 4.65
CA LYS A 260 -23.60 6.25 5.13
C LYS A 260 -23.36 6.68 6.58
N LEU A 261 -22.63 5.88 7.35
CA LEU A 261 -22.39 6.07 8.78
C LEU A 261 -20.99 6.63 9.07
N GLY A 262 -20.00 6.25 8.27
CA GLY A 262 -18.61 6.68 8.45
C GLY A 262 -17.71 6.21 7.29
N PRO A 263 -16.40 6.51 7.35
CA PRO A 263 -15.46 6.10 6.32
C PRO A 263 -15.38 4.57 6.24
N VAL A 264 -15.29 4.03 5.03
CA VAL A 264 -15.11 2.60 4.78
C VAL A 264 -13.71 2.37 4.21
N HIS A 265 -12.90 1.63 4.94
CA HIS A 265 -11.54 1.25 4.56
C HIS A 265 -11.46 -0.24 4.27
N LEU A 266 -10.61 -0.59 3.31
CA LEU A 266 -10.37 -1.97 2.91
C LEU A 266 -8.87 -2.24 2.91
N PHE A 267 -8.42 -3.14 3.78
CA PHE A 267 -7.12 -3.79 3.68
C PHE A 267 -7.31 -5.16 3.03
N ASP A 268 -6.94 -5.25 1.76
CA ASP A 268 -7.05 -6.46 0.94
C ASP A 268 -5.75 -6.62 0.13
N PRO A 269 -4.70 -7.17 0.76
CA PRO A 269 -3.41 -7.35 0.10
C PRO A 269 -3.51 -8.35 -1.06
N GLY A 270 -4.38 -9.36 -0.98
CA GLY A 270 -4.59 -10.37 -2.03
C GLY A 270 -5.36 -9.86 -3.26
N GLN A 271 -5.95 -8.67 -3.16
CA GLN A 271 -6.73 -8.02 -4.22
C GLN A 271 -8.02 -8.75 -4.62
N LEU A 272 -8.69 -9.39 -3.65
CA LEU A 272 -9.93 -10.15 -3.85
C LEU A 272 -11.16 -9.28 -4.16
N CYS A 273 -11.24 -8.07 -3.61
CA CYS A 273 -12.37 -7.16 -3.82
C CYS A 273 -12.20 -6.32 -5.09
N ASP A 274 -13.26 -6.06 -5.87
CA ASP A 274 -13.17 -5.19 -7.05
C ASP A 274 -13.17 -3.69 -6.67
N THR A 275 -12.03 -3.19 -6.19
CA THR A 275 -11.81 -1.76 -5.91
C THR A 275 -10.34 -1.37 -6.05
N PRO A 276 -10.04 -0.19 -6.62
CA PRO A 276 -8.69 0.36 -6.60
C PRO A 276 -8.34 1.10 -5.29
N ASP A 277 -9.35 1.40 -4.46
CA ASP A 277 -9.17 2.12 -3.20
C ASP A 277 -8.94 1.11 -2.08
N ARG A 278 -7.67 0.99 -1.67
CA ARG A 278 -7.20 0.04 -0.66
C ARG A 278 -6.31 0.75 0.32
N LEU A 279 -6.65 0.63 1.59
CA LEU A 279 -5.83 1.05 2.70
C LEU A 279 -4.52 0.25 2.68
N ARG A 280 -3.41 0.94 2.92
CA ARG A 280 -2.11 0.30 3.15
C ARG A 280 -1.78 0.33 4.63
N TRP A 281 -1.10 -0.71 5.12
CA TRP A 281 -0.74 -0.80 6.52
C TRP A 281 0.69 -1.31 6.68
N SER A 282 1.56 -0.51 7.28
CA SER A 282 2.94 -0.90 7.59
C SER A 282 3.02 -1.54 8.98
N PRO A 283 3.35 -2.83 9.12
CA PRO A 283 3.30 -3.53 10.41
C PRO A 283 4.23 -2.96 11.48
N HIS A 284 5.35 -2.35 11.10
CA HIS A 284 6.28 -1.70 12.03
C HIS A 284 5.80 -0.33 12.54
N HIS A 285 4.67 0.21 12.04
CA HIS A 285 4.14 1.48 12.54
C HIS A 285 3.81 1.39 14.03
N GLY A 286 4.18 2.43 14.79
CA GLY A 286 4.05 2.47 16.25
C GLY A 286 5.06 1.59 17.01
N CYS A 287 5.87 0.77 16.34
CA CYS A 287 6.85 -0.11 17.00
C CYS A 287 8.08 0.64 17.54
N SER A 288 8.13 1.97 17.46
CA SER A 288 9.07 2.77 18.25
C SER A 288 8.82 2.62 19.76
N ASP A 289 7.60 2.24 20.15
CA ASP A 289 7.29 1.76 21.49
C ASP A 289 7.57 0.25 21.61
N ARG A 290 8.32 -0.17 22.65
CA ARG A 290 8.72 -1.57 22.84
C ARG A 290 7.53 -2.49 23.08
N ALA A 291 6.52 -2.05 23.84
CA ALA A 291 5.35 -2.87 24.10
C ALA A 291 4.55 -3.11 22.81
N THR A 292 4.41 -2.07 21.98
CA THR A 292 3.80 -2.17 20.65
C THR A 292 4.60 -3.09 19.72
N ALA A 293 5.93 -2.99 19.70
CA ALA A 293 6.79 -3.89 18.92
C ALA A 293 6.65 -5.36 19.34
N ALA A 294 6.57 -5.62 20.65
CA ALA A 294 6.38 -6.97 21.20
C ALA A 294 4.99 -7.52 20.83
N ALA A 295 3.92 -6.75 21.09
CA ALA A 295 2.55 -7.15 20.73
C ALA A 295 2.41 -7.39 19.22
N ARG A 296 3.05 -6.55 18.39
CA ARG A 296 3.10 -6.71 16.94
C ARG A 296 3.77 -8.00 16.52
N ALA A 297 4.93 -8.32 17.09
CA ALA A 297 5.67 -9.55 16.78
C ALA A 297 4.87 -10.80 17.17
N THR A 298 4.29 -10.81 18.38
CA THR A 298 3.41 -11.90 18.82
C THR A 298 2.20 -12.06 17.90
N ALA A 299 1.57 -10.96 17.47
CA ALA A 299 0.43 -11.03 16.56
C ALA A 299 0.82 -11.56 15.16
N LEU A 300 1.99 -11.17 14.63
CA LEU A 300 2.49 -11.68 13.35
C LEU A 300 2.83 -13.18 13.43
N LEU A 301 3.39 -13.65 14.55
CA LEU A 301 3.79 -15.04 14.74
C LEU A 301 2.65 -15.95 15.22
N ALA A 302 1.53 -15.39 15.69
CA ALA A 302 0.42 -16.15 16.27
C ALA A 302 -0.13 -17.28 15.37
N PRO A 303 -0.34 -17.09 14.04
CA PRO A 303 -0.81 -18.17 13.17
C PRO A 303 0.21 -19.31 12.96
N LEU A 304 1.47 -19.12 13.36
CA LEU A 304 2.55 -20.11 13.30
C LEU A 304 2.90 -20.67 14.68
N ARG A 305 2.04 -20.49 15.69
CA ARG A 305 2.30 -21.01 17.03
C ARG A 305 2.47 -22.53 17.00
N PRO A 306 3.54 -23.07 17.63
CA PRO A 306 3.72 -24.50 17.68
C PRO A 306 2.68 -25.15 18.58
N SER A 307 2.22 -26.34 18.21
CA SER A 307 1.30 -27.12 19.05
C SER A 307 2.00 -27.83 20.20
N ARG A 308 3.34 -27.98 20.15
CA ARG A 308 4.13 -28.72 21.14
C ARG A 308 4.88 -27.76 22.08
N PRO A 309 4.87 -28.01 23.40
CA PRO A 309 5.57 -27.15 24.37
C PRO A 309 7.08 -27.06 24.14
N ILE A 310 7.71 -28.13 23.63
CA ILE A 310 9.16 -28.18 23.37
C ILE A 310 9.62 -27.12 22.35
N ASP A 311 8.72 -26.67 21.47
CA ASP A 311 9.02 -25.68 20.44
C ASP A 311 8.79 -24.23 20.92
N ALA A 312 8.29 -24.05 22.15
CA ALA A 312 7.98 -22.74 22.71
C ALA A 312 9.22 -21.84 22.86
N GLU A 313 10.36 -22.42 23.24
CA GLU A 313 11.62 -21.68 23.34
C GLU A 313 12.05 -21.10 21.98
N MET A 314 11.94 -21.90 20.92
CA MET A 314 12.31 -21.46 19.58
C MET A 314 11.34 -20.39 19.06
N HIS A 315 10.05 -20.51 19.38
CA HIS A 315 9.06 -19.48 19.06
C HIS A 315 9.35 -18.16 19.80
N SER A 316 9.74 -18.21 21.08
CA SER A 316 10.16 -17.03 21.84
C SER A 316 11.40 -16.35 21.25
N ALA A 317 12.35 -17.13 20.73
CA ALA A 317 13.49 -16.59 19.99
C ALA A 317 13.05 -15.88 18.69
N ALA A 318 12.08 -16.43 17.94
CA ALA A 318 11.51 -15.78 16.76
C ALA A 318 10.80 -14.47 17.11
N GLU A 319 10.02 -14.44 18.20
CA GLU A 319 9.40 -13.21 18.71
C GLU A 319 10.46 -12.17 19.07
N THR A 320 11.58 -12.58 19.69
CA THR A 320 12.68 -11.68 20.03
C THR A 320 13.37 -11.08 18.81
N LEU A 321 13.63 -11.87 17.78
CA LEU A 321 14.17 -11.37 16.52
C LEU A 321 13.22 -10.37 15.87
N LEU A 322 11.96 -10.78 15.68
CA LEU A 322 10.97 -9.98 14.96
C LEU A 322 10.64 -8.68 15.69
N ARG A 323 10.44 -8.69 17.01
CA ARG A 323 10.19 -7.46 17.79
C ARG A 323 11.36 -6.49 17.71
N SER A 324 12.59 -7.00 17.75
CA SER A 324 13.79 -6.16 17.71
C SER A 324 13.96 -5.52 16.33
N TRP A 325 13.70 -6.25 15.25
CA TRP A 325 13.73 -5.71 13.89
C TRP A 325 12.60 -4.71 13.63
N LEU A 326 11.38 -4.96 14.11
CA LEU A 326 10.27 -4.01 14.03
C LEU A 326 10.61 -2.70 14.77
N HIS A 327 11.18 -2.82 15.97
CA HIS A 327 11.60 -1.67 16.77
C HIS A 327 12.71 -0.88 16.07
N ALA A 328 13.77 -1.55 15.60
CA ALA A 328 14.86 -0.91 14.87
C ALA A 328 14.36 -0.19 13.61
N ALA A 329 13.49 -0.82 12.81
CA ALA A 329 12.93 -0.20 11.62
C ALA A 329 12.08 1.03 11.94
N ALA A 330 11.26 0.98 12.99
CA ALA A 330 10.43 2.10 13.40
C ALA A 330 11.23 3.28 13.98
N LEU A 331 12.34 3.02 14.68
CA LEU A 331 13.19 4.08 15.23
C LEU A 331 13.94 4.84 14.14
N ASP A 332 14.41 4.15 13.10
CA ASP A 332 15.21 4.71 12.02
C ASP A 332 14.37 5.12 10.78
N ASP A 333 13.05 5.19 10.93
CA ASP A 333 12.06 5.47 9.86
C ASP A 333 12.28 4.63 8.58
N ARG A 334 12.70 3.38 8.76
CA ARG A 334 12.96 2.46 7.66
C ARG A 334 11.67 1.84 7.14
N PRO A 335 11.51 1.69 5.81
CA PRO A 335 10.33 1.03 5.27
C PRO A 335 10.28 -0.45 5.71
N PHE A 336 9.07 -1.00 5.85
CA PHE A 336 8.86 -2.35 6.39
C PHE A 336 9.65 -3.45 5.65
N ARG A 337 9.92 -3.26 4.35
CA ARG A 337 10.73 -4.17 3.54
C ARG A 337 12.14 -4.41 4.08
N GLU A 338 12.68 -3.51 4.91
CA GLU A 338 13.98 -3.69 5.56
C GLU A 338 13.96 -4.86 6.55
N VAL A 339 12.84 -5.08 7.25
CA VAL A 339 12.67 -6.24 8.15
C VAL A 339 12.75 -7.55 7.36
N HIS A 340 12.10 -7.60 6.19
CA HIS A 340 12.21 -8.74 5.27
C HIS A 340 13.64 -8.94 4.76
N ARG A 341 14.35 -7.85 4.41
CA ARG A 341 15.75 -7.89 3.97
C ARG A 341 16.66 -8.46 5.06
N TRP A 342 16.50 -8.02 6.31
CA TRP A 342 17.28 -8.50 7.44
C TRP A 342 17.04 -9.99 7.73
N ALA A 343 15.79 -10.45 7.69
CA ALA A 343 15.45 -11.86 7.91
C ALA A 343 16.04 -12.80 6.84
N HIS A 344 16.19 -12.32 5.60
CA HIS A 344 16.72 -13.08 4.47
C HIS A 344 18.21 -12.84 4.19
N ALA A 345 18.89 -12.05 5.02
CA ALA A 345 20.32 -11.80 4.86
C ALA A 345 21.12 -13.12 5.03
N LYS A 346 22.15 -13.30 4.19
CA LYS A 346 23.07 -14.47 4.27
C LYS A 346 23.90 -14.44 5.56
N THR A 347 24.24 -13.24 6.02
CA THR A 347 24.98 -12.98 7.25
C THR A 347 24.09 -12.21 8.24
N ALA A 348 24.41 -12.29 9.53
CA ALA A 348 23.66 -11.58 10.56
C ALA A 348 23.68 -10.06 10.29
N PRO A 349 22.52 -9.38 10.26
CA PRO A 349 22.45 -7.97 9.91
C PRO A 349 22.98 -7.12 11.07
N THR A 350 23.96 -6.26 10.78
CA THR A 350 24.55 -5.33 11.75
C THR A 350 23.74 -4.05 11.91
N ASP A 351 23.06 -3.60 10.84
CA ASP A 351 22.26 -2.36 10.83
C ASP A 351 21.25 -2.28 12.01
N PRO A 352 20.36 -3.28 12.22
CA PRO A 352 19.35 -3.16 13.28
C PRO A 352 19.99 -3.19 14.69
N VAL A 353 21.07 -3.94 14.86
CA VAL A 353 21.83 -3.97 16.12
C VAL A 353 22.43 -2.59 16.41
N GLN A 354 23.05 -1.98 15.40
CA GLN A 354 23.65 -0.66 15.54
C GLN A 354 22.58 0.40 15.85
N THR A 355 21.47 0.42 15.13
CA THR A 355 20.33 1.31 15.40
C THR A 355 19.88 1.17 16.86
N LEU A 356 19.70 -0.04 17.36
CA LEU A 356 19.23 -0.29 18.73
C LEU A 356 20.25 0.10 19.80
N ARG A 357 21.56 0.12 19.48
CA ARG A 357 22.61 0.57 20.40
C ARG A 357 22.72 2.08 20.48
N THR A 358 22.57 2.78 19.35
CA THR A 358 22.89 4.22 19.28
C THR A 358 21.68 5.12 19.29
N HIS A 359 20.50 4.62 18.93
CA HIS A 359 19.32 5.47 18.82
C HIS A 359 18.83 5.91 20.21
N PRO A 360 18.64 7.22 20.48
CA PRO A 360 18.35 7.72 21.83
C PRO A 360 17.01 7.25 22.42
N LYS A 361 16.05 6.85 21.56
CA LYS A 361 14.75 6.30 21.97
C LYS A 361 14.73 4.76 21.97
N ALA A 362 15.84 4.10 21.70
CA ALA A 362 15.89 2.64 21.77
C ALA A 362 15.69 2.18 23.20
N SER A 363 14.84 1.18 23.40
CA SER A 363 14.62 0.64 24.73
C SER A 363 15.89 -0.07 25.25
N PRO A 364 16.29 0.16 26.51
CA PRO A 364 17.48 -0.46 27.08
C PRO A 364 17.45 -1.99 26.97
N GLY A 365 18.61 -2.58 26.67
CA GLY A 365 18.80 -4.03 26.59
C GLY A 365 18.35 -4.70 25.28
N VAL A 366 17.52 -4.05 24.45
CA VAL A 366 16.99 -4.68 23.22
C VAL A 366 18.08 -5.03 22.22
N ALA A 367 19.12 -4.19 22.09
CA ALA A 367 20.28 -4.50 21.25
C ALA A 367 21.01 -5.78 21.72
N GLY A 368 21.28 -5.88 23.02
CA GLY A 368 21.93 -7.05 23.61
C GLY A 368 21.08 -8.32 23.49
N GLU A 369 19.76 -8.22 23.68
CA GLU A 369 18.82 -9.33 23.47
C GLU A 369 18.83 -9.82 22.01
N LEU A 370 18.84 -8.89 21.04
CA LEU A 370 18.92 -9.22 19.61
C LEU A 370 20.24 -9.93 19.29
N GLU A 371 21.37 -9.37 19.74
CA GLU A 371 22.69 -9.96 19.53
C GLU A 371 22.80 -11.35 20.15
N ALA A 372 22.39 -11.51 21.41
CA ALA A 372 22.41 -12.78 22.11
C ALA A 372 21.59 -13.84 21.37
N THR A 373 20.48 -13.45 20.74
CA THR A 373 19.66 -14.35 19.93
C THR A 373 20.33 -14.68 18.59
N LEU A 374 21.00 -13.72 17.94
CA LEU A 374 21.73 -13.89 16.68
C LEU A 374 23.03 -14.71 16.83
N THR A 375 23.68 -14.67 18.00
CA THR A 375 24.92 -15.41 18.28
C THR A 375 24.71 -16.63 19.19
N GLY A 376 23.47 -16.87 19.62
CA GLY A 376 23.10 -18.00 20.48
C GLY A 376 23.18 -19.36 19.78
N HIS A 377 22.58 -20.37 20.41
CA HIS A 377 22.64 -21.77 19.95
C HIS A 377 22.22 -21.91 18.46
N PRO A 378 23.06 -22.51 17.58
CA PRO A 378 22.84 -22.50 16.13
C PRO A 378 21.49 -23.06 15.70
N GLU A 379 21.02 -24.15 16.31
CA GLU A 379 19.75 -24.79 15.97
C GLU A 379 18.55 -23.93 16.37
N ARG A 380 18.59 -23.35 17.59
CA ARG A 380 17.54 -22.45 18.07
C ARG A 380 17.43 -21.22 17.16
N ARG A 381 18.57 -20.62 16.80
CA ARG A 381 18.64 -19.49 15.88
C ARG A 381 18.12 -19.85 14.49
N ARG A 382 18.52 -21.00 13.95
CA ARG A 382 18.10 -21.48 12.63
C ARG A 382 16.57 -21.63 12.57
N HIS A 383 15.98 -22.28 13.58
CA HIS A 383 14.53 -22.45 13.67
C HIS A 383 13.79 -21.12 13.85
N ALA A 384 14.31 -20.22 14.70
CA ALA A 384 13.74 -18.89 14.87
C ALA A 384 13.77 -18.06 13.57
N MET A 385 14.88 -18.07 12.84
CA MET A 385 14.99 -17.41 11.54
C MET A 385 14.00 -17.99 10.52
N GLU A 386 13.80 -19.31 10.53
CA GLU A 386 12.85 -19.97 9.63
C GLU A 386 11.41 -19.52 9.89
N LEU A 387 11.00 -19.46 11.16
CA LEU A 387 9.68 -18.93 11.54
C LEU A 387 9.50 -17.49 11.07
N VAL A 388 10.51 -16.62 11.27
CA VAL A 388 10.41 -15.22 10.82
C VAL A 388 10.38 -15.12 9.29
N ARG A 389 11.17 -15.93 8.57
CA ARG A 389 11.12 -15.96 7.09
C ARG A 389 9.76 -16.41 6.59
N ARG A 390 9.15 -17.42 7.23
CA ARG A 390 7.80 -17.89 6.88
C ARG A 390 6.72 -16.84 7.16
N VAL A 391 6.81 -16.09 8.26
CA VAL A 391 5.92 -14.94 8.52
C VAL A 391 6.04 -13.86 7.44
N LEU A 392 7.25 -13.65 6.92
CA LEU A 392 7.55 -12.57 5.98
C LEU A 392 7.53 -13.02 4.51
N SER A 393 7.36 -14.31 4.20
CA SER A 393 7.36 -14.85 2.83
C SER A 393 6.36 -14.18 1.88
N PRO A 394 5.17 -13.70 2.32
CA PRO A 394 4.24 -13.05 1.41
C PRO A 394 4.80 -11.74 0.84
N LEU A 395 5.75 -11.10 1.55
CA LEU A 395 6.47 -9.94 1.06
C LEU A 395 7.40 -10.26 -0.11
N SER A 396 7.48 -11.48 -0.62
CA SER A 396 8.11 -11.76 -1.91
C SER A 396 7.30 -11.14 -3.07
N GLN A 397 5.99 -11.00 -2.91
CA GLN A 397 5.08 -10.50 -3.94
C GLN A 397 4.95 -8.96 -3.89
N LEU A 398 4.98 -8.31 -5.06
CA LEU A 398 5.00 -6.84 -5.16
C LEU A 398 3.74 -6.19 -4.58
N HIS A 399 2.56 -6.76 -4.84
CA HIS A 399 1.31 -6.17 -4.36
C HIS A 399 1.20 -6.23 -2.82
N ILE A 400 1.71 -7.29 -2.19
CA ILE A 400 1.77 -7.42 -0.72
C ILE A 400 2.78 -6.43 -0.13
N ARG A 401 3.97 -6.31 -0.75
CA ARG A 401 4.93 -5.25 -0.36
C ARG A 401 4.28 -3.87 -0.38
N ASN A 402 3.55 -3.56 -1.44
CA ASN A 402 2.86 -2.28 -1.59
C ASN A 402 1.76 -2.09 -0.53
N ALA A 403 0.97 -3.13 -0.24
CA ALA A 403 0.01 -3.12 0.86
C ALA A 403 0.67 -2.84 2.21
N CYS A 404 1.92 -3.27 2.39
CA CYS A 404 2.72 -3.00 3.59
C CYS A 404 3.48 -1.66 3.61
N THR A 405 3.19 -0.74 2.67
CA THR A 405 3.82 0.59 2.56
C THR A 405 2.81 1.72 2.76
N ALA A 406 2.38 1.91 4.02
CA ALA A 406 1.41 2.92 4.40
C ALA A 406 1.96 4.35 4.23
N SER A 407 1.23 5.15 3.47
CA SER A 407 1.42 6.60 3.41
C SER A 407 0.96 7.26 4.71
N ARG A 408 1.20 8.57 4.85
CA ARG A 408 0.65 9.34 5.97
C ARG A 408 -0.87 9.35 5.99
N ALA A 409 -1.51 9.41 4.81
CA ALA A 409 -2.97 9.40 4.70
C ALA A 409 -3.56 8.06 5.17
N ASP A 410 -2.92 6.94 4.82
CA ASP A 410 -3.34 5.61 5.30
C ASP A 410 -3.28 5.51 6.83
N ARG A 411 -2.24 6.07 7.45
CA ARG A 411 -2.07 6.05 8.91
C ARG A 411 -3.17 6.85 9.59
N ILE A 412 -3.45 8.05 9.10
CA ILE A 412 -4.51 8.91 9.64
C ILE A 412 -5.86 8.21 9.51
N ALA A 413 -6.17 7.67 8.33
CA ALA A 413 -7.41 6.92 8.09
C ALA A 413 -7.57 5.74 9.07
N LEU A 414 -6.51 4.96 9.30
CA LEU A 414 -6.54 3.84 10.25
C LEU A 414 -6.63 4.28 11.71
N GLU A 415 -6.09 5.44 12.07
CA GLU A 415 -6.12 5.97 13.44
C GLU A 415 -7.44 6.69 13.76
N SER A 416 -8.14 7.24 12.76
CA SER A 416 -9.35 8.04 13.00
C SER A 416 -10.66 7.27 12.78
N PHE A 417 -10.66 6.15 12.04
CA PHE A 417 -11.93 5.50 11.66
C PHE A 417 -12.81 5.07 12.84
N ILE A 418 -12.23 4.77 14.02
CA ILE A 418 -13.04 4.41 15.19
C ILE A 418 -13.84 5.62 15.69
N ASP A 419 -13.20 6.80 15.80
CA ASP A 419 -13.85 8.04 16.21
C ASP A 419 -14.86 8.54 15.16
N GLU A 420 -14.62 8.22 13.89
CA GLU A 420 -15.49 8.57 12.76
C GLU A 420 -16.62 7.55 12.51
N THR A 421 -16.86 6.59 13.42
CA THR A 421 -17.89 5.54 13.24
C THR A 421 -17.69 4.70 11.96
N GLY A 422 -16.44 4.64 11.49
CA GLY A 422 -16.02 4.00 10.26
C GLY A 422 -16.01 2.48 10.31
N THR A 423 -15.68 1.87 9.19
CA THR A 423 -15.60 0.42 9.05
C THR A 423 -14.29 0.04 8.36
N LEU A 424 -13.54 -0.86 8.98
CA LEU A 424 -12.36 -1.47 8.37
C LEU A 424 -12.66 -2.93 8.01
N TYR A 425 -12.56 -3.24 6.73
CA TYR A 425 -12.53 -4.61 6.22
C TYR A 425 -11.09 -5.07 6.05
N VAL A 426 -10.75 -6.22 6.63
CA VAL A 426 -9.50 -6.95 6.49
C VAL A 426 -9.85 -8.24 5.75
N VAL A 427 -9.55 -8.29 4.46
CA VAL A 427 -10.00 -9.37 3.56
C VAL A 427 -8.81 -10.16 3.05
N GLY A 428 -8.89 -11.49 3.12
CA GLY A 428 -7.92 -12.39 2.53
C GLY A 428 -8.26 -13.86 2.78
N ASP A 429 -8.06 -14.69 1.76
CA ASP A 429 -8.34 -16.12 1.73
C ASP A 429 -7.06 -16.99 1.77
N ASP A 430 -5.93 -16.43 1.35
CA ASP A 430 -4.62 -17.10 1.35
C ASP A 430 -4.08 -17.28 2.78
N PRO A 431 -3.86 -18.53 3.24
CA PRO A 431 -3.25 -18.81 4.54
C PRO A 431 -1.87 -18.17 4.73
N GLU A 432 -1.09 -17.91 3.66
CA GLU A 432 0.20 -17.23 3.76
C GLU A 432 0.05 -15.78 4.25
N LEU A 433 -1.10 -15.14 4.00
CA LEU A 433 -1.38 -13.77 4.43
C LEU A 433 -1.80 -13.66 5.89
N MET A 434 -2.17 -14.78 6.53
CA MET A 434 -2.71 -14.81 7.90
C MET A 434 -1.87 -14.05 8.93
N PRO A 435 -0.51 -14.14 8.94
CA PRO A 435 0.33 -13.32 9.81
C PRO A 435 0.00 -11.82 9.73
N ILE A 436 -0.12 -11.27 8.53
CA ILE A 436 -0.34 -9.83 8.30
C ILE A 436 -1.80 -9.47 8.64
N LEU A 437 -2.77 -10.27 8.20
CA LEU A 437 -4.20 -10.03 8.43
C LEU A 437 -4.52 -10.08 9.94
N ASN A 438 -4.05 -11.12 10.64
CA ASN A 438 -4.22 -11.24 12.08
C ASN A 438 -3.54 -10.08 12.83
N ALA A 439 -2.32 -9.71 12.43
CA ALA A 439 -1.61 -8.62 13.08
C ALA A 439 -2.34 -7.26 12.94
N LEU A 440 -2.94 -6.97 11.78
CA LEU A 440 -3.75 -5.76 11.61
C LEU A 440 -5.01 -5.81 12.48
N ALA A 441 -5.76 -6.91 12.46
CA ALA A 441 -6.96 -7.07 13.27
C ALA A 441 -6.67 -6.90 14.78
N GLN A 442 -5.60 -7.54 15.28
CA GLN A 442 -5.17 -7.36 16.66
C GLN A 442 -4.68 -5.93 16.95
N SER A 443 -4.03 -5.26 15.98
CA SER A 443 -3.65 -3.85 16.11
C SER A 443 -4.84 -2.95 16.42
N VAL A 444 -5.93 -3.17 15.68
CA VAL A 444 -7.12 -2.34 15.70
C VAL A 444 -7.91 -2.61 16.99
N ALA A 445 -8.07 -3.88 17.35
CA ALA A 445 -8.67 -4.24 18.63
C ALA A 445 -7.91 -3.62 19.81
N GLU A 446 -6.58 -3.66 19.78
CA GLU A 446 -5.74 -3.04 20.82
C GLU A 446 -5.82 -1.51 20.81
N HIS A 447 -5.92 -0.89 19.63
CA HIS A 447 -6.14 0.55 19.52
C HIS A 447 -7.48 0.96 20.16
N GLY A 448 -8.57 0.24 19.86
CA GLY A 448 -9.87 0.45 20.48
C GLY A 448 -9.85 0.27 21.99
N ARG A 449 -9.14 -0.73 22.52
CA ARG A 449 -8.94 -0.91 23.98
C ARG A 449 -8.24 0.28 24.62
N ARG A 450 -7.17 0.78 23.99
CA ARG A 450 -6.43 1.95 24.48
C ARG A 450 -7.27 3.23 24.41
N MET A 451 -8.11 3.38 23.40
CA MET A 451 -9.08 4.49 23.31
C MET A 451 -10.12 4.40 24.45
N ALA A 452 -10.70 3.22 24.68
CA ALA A 452 -11.64 2.98 25.77
C ALA A 452 -11.03 3.30 27.15
N ALA A 453 -9.80 2.85 27.40
CA ALA A 453 -9.12 3.08 28.67
C ALA A 453 -8.82 4.57 28.95
N ARG A 454 -8.72 5.40 27.91
CA ARG A 454 -8.52 6.86 28.04
C ARG A 454 -9.82 7.65 28.05
N SER A 455 -10.95 7.04 27.73
CA SER A 455 -12.23 7.73 27.72
C SER A 455 -12.75 7.93 29.14
N SER A 456 -13.45 9.04 29.41
CA SER A 456 -14.05 9.31 30.71
C SER A 456 -14.91 8.16 31.27
N PRO A 457 -15.76 7.49 30.46
CA PRO A 457 -16.55 6.37 30.95
C PRO A 457 -15.80 5.02 30.95
N GLY A 458 -14.51 4.96 30.59
CA GLY A 458 -13.73 3.72 30.49
C GLY A 458 -14.18 2.75 29.40
N ARG A 459 -14.99 3.23 28.44
CA ARG A 459 -15.55 2.45 27.33
C ARG A 459 -15.68 3.30 26.06
N LEU A 460 -15.74 2.65 24.90
CA LEU A 460 -16.11 3.33 23.66
C LEU A 460 -17.62 3.61 23.64
N GLY A 461 -18.00 4.80 23.16
CA GLY A 461 -19.39 5.18 22.95
C GLY A 461 -19.50 6.03 21.69
N PRO A 462 -19.96 5.48 20.56
CA PRO A 462 -20.44 4.09 20.32
C PRO A 462 -19.35 2.98 20.41
N PRO A 463 -19.71 1.69 20.56
CA PRO A 463 -18.73 0.59 20.66
C PRO A 463 -18.06 0.26 19.32
N LEU A 464 -16.89 -0.38 19.39
CA LEU A 464 -16.27 -1.05 18.24
C LEU A 464 -16.80 -2.50 18.15
N THR A 465 -17.52 -2.82 17.08
CA THR A 465 -17.97 -4.19 16.78
C THR A 465 -16.89 -4.94 16.01
N THR A 466 -16.54 -6.15 16.43
CA THR A 466 -15.56 -7.00 15.74
C THR A 466 -16.22 -8.26 15.19
N ILE A 467 -16.08 -8.51 13.89
CA ILE A 467 -16.56 -9.73 13.21
C ILE A 467 -15.33 -10.43 12.65
N LEU A 468 -15.03 -11.62 13.18
CA LEU A 468 -13.81 -12.36 12.88
C LEU A 468 -14.19 -13.72 12.30
N GLN A 469 -13.97 -13.89 11.00
CA GLN A 469 -14.21 -15.12 10.22
C GLN A 469 -12.90 -15.67 9.61
N LEU A 470 -11.76 -14.99 9.79
CA LEU A 470 -10.46 -15.54 9.38
C LEU A 470 -10.12 -16.79 10.20
N PRO A 471 -9.60 -17.86 9.56
CA PRO A 471 -9.14 -19.05 10.28
C PRO A 471 -7.93 -18.69 11.15
N VAL A 472 -7.93 -19.12 12.42
CA VAL A 472 -6.82 -18.88 13.37
C VAL A 472 -5.95 -20.12 13.51
#